data_AF-A0A2E8Y5Q3-F1
#
_entry.id   AF-A0A2E8Y5Q3-F1
#
_cell.length_a   1.000
_cell.length_b   1.000
_cell.length_c   1.000
_cell.angle_alpha   90.00
_cell.angle_beta   90.00
_cell.angle_gamma   90.00
#
_symmetry.space_group_name_H-M   'P 1'
#
loop_
_entity.id
_entity.type
_entity.pdbx_description
1 polymer ?
#
loop_
_entity_poly.entity_id
_entity_poly.type
_entity_poly.pdbx_seq_one_letter_code
_entity_poly.pdbx_strand_id
1 'polypeptide(L)'
;MERGDFYATSGVAVDDIRLAKGRYSFRIQPEKGVTYTTRFIGTRKNFKASSDLAKRNSLKPDQVGIGVILGQSQSLEPSYTFDGDELYIRAEIVSSKKKANPYAAGEHERAWLQPVRLGK
;
A
#
# COMPACT_ATOMS: atom_id res chain seq x y z
N MET A 1 -24.29 10.14 -2.37
CA MET A 1 -23.09 10.98 -2.16
C MET A 1 -22.31 10.33 -1.03
N GLU A 2 -21.56 9.29 -1.39
CA GLU A 2 -20.89 8.41 -0.42
C GLU A 2 -19.42 8.83 -0.35
N ARG A 3 -18.92 8.80 0.88
CA ARG A 3 -17.66 9.38 1.36
C ARG A 3 -16.47 8.83 0.57
N GLY A 4 -16.21 9.48 -0.56
CA GLY A 4 -15.11 9.16 -1.45
C GLY A 4 -13.81 9.65 -0.85
N ASP A 5 -13.13 8.78 -0.11
CA ASP A 5 -11.69 8.90 0.09
C ASP A 5 -11.04 8.72 -1.29
N PHE A 6 -10.91 9.84 -2.01
CA PHE A 6 -10.42 9.91 -3.37
C PHE A 6 -8.91 9.63 -3.35
N TYR A 7 -8.58 8.37 -3.55
CA TYR A 7 -7.22 7.94 -3.77
C TYR A 7 -6.82 8.17 -5.22
N ALA A 8 -5.55 8.46 -5.47
CA ALA A 8 -5.02 8.54 -6.83
C ALA A 8 -5.09 7.14 -7.47
N THR A 9 -6.27 6.78 -7.99
CA THR A 9 -6.52 5.49 -8.62
C THR A 9 -6.59 5.71 -10.13
N SER A 10 -5.87 4.89 -10.88
CA SER A 10 -5.97 4.88 -12.33
C SER A 10 -7.11 3.95 -12.82
N GLY A 11 -8.10 3.65 -11.97
CA GLY A 11 -9.22 2.75 -12.31
C GLY A 11 -9.61 1.72 -11.24
N VAL A 12 -8.90 1.63 -10.12
CA VAL A 12 -9.27 0.72 -9.01
C VAL A 12 -10.17 1.45 -8.03
N ALA A 13 -11.39 0.94 -7.81
CA ALA A 13 -12.32 1.48 -6.81
C ALA A 13 -12.24 0.68 -5.50
N VAL A 14 -12.22 1.41 -4.39
CA VAL A 14 -12.09 0.86 -3.03
C VAL A 14 -13.20 1.45 -2.16
N ASP A 15 -13.77 0.62 -1.31
CA ASP A 15 -14.82 0.96 -0.35
C ASP A 15 -14.45 0.46 1.06
N ASP A 16 -15.18 0.94 2.06
CA ASP A 16 -15.18 0.44 3.44
C ASP A 16 -13.77 0.38 4.07
N ILE A 17 -12.98 1.42 3.86
CA ILE A 17 -11.64 1.53 4.46
C ILE A 17 -11.79 1.70 5.97
N ARG A 18 -11.26 0.73 6.72
CA ARG A 18 -11.36 0.66 8.18
C ARG A 18 -9.99 0.46 8.80
N LEU A 19 -9.76 1.23 9.87
CA LEU A 19 -8.64 1.05 10.78
C LEU A 19 -9.21 0.87 12.18
N ALA A 20 -9.28 -0.37 12.66
CA ALA A 20 -9.88 -0.68 13.96
C ALA A 20 -9.11 -1.80 14.66
N LYS A 21 -8.91 -1.69 15.97
CA LYS A 21 -8.24 -2.70 16.81
C LYS A 21 -6.85 -3.12 16.28
N GLY A 22 -6.09 -2.17 15.72
CA GLY A 22 -4.80 -2.44 15.11
C GLY A 22 -4.87 -3.32 13.86
N ARG A 23 -6.00 -3.28 13.14
CA ARG A 23 -6.19 -3.93 11.85
C ARG A 23 -6.60 -2.89 10.81
N TYR A 24 -5.90 -2.89 9.69
CA TYR A 24 -6.20 -2.10 8.51
C TYR A 24 -6.83 -2.99 7.45
N SER A 25 -8.03 -2.67 7.01
CA SER A 25 -8.79 -3.45 6.02
C SER A 25 -9.61 -2.55 5.12
N PHE A 26 -9.91 -3.03 3.91
CA PHE A 26 -10.75 -2.33 2.95
C PHE A 26 -11.33 -3.35 1.96
N ARG A 27 -12.32 -2.93 1.17
CA ARG A 27 -12.93 -3.75 0.12
C ARG A 27 -12.62 -3.19 -1.25
N ILE A 28 -12.14 -4.03 -2.16
CA ILE A 28 -11.91 -3.70 -3.56
C ILE A 28 -13.18 -4.04 -4.34
N GLN A 29 -13.66 -3.11 -5.16
CA GLN A 29 -14.78 -3.38 -6.06
C GLN A 29 -14.30 -4.29 -7.21
N PRO A 30 -14.86 -5.51 -7.35
CA PRO A 30 -14.40 -6.44 -8.37
C PRO A 30 -14.87 -6.04 -9.76
N GLU A 31 -13.99 -6.21 -10.75
CA GLU A 31 -14.34 -6.17 -12.17
C GLU A 31 -14.24 -7.56 -12.79
N LYS A 32 -15.14 -7.89 -13.72
CA LYS A 32 -15.21 -9.22 -14.34
C LYS A 32 -13.93 -9.52 -15.12
N GLY A 33 -13.25 -10.61 -14.75
CA GLY A 33 -12.02 -11.06 -15.42
C GLY A 33 -10.75 -10.30 -15.00
N VAL A 34 -10.82 -9.46 -13.96
CA VAL A 34 -9.69 -8.72 -13.43
C VAL A 34 -9.29 -9.28 -12.07
N THR A 35 -7.99 -9.43 -11.85
CA THR A 35 -7.43 -9.80 -10.55
C THR A 35 -6.72 -8.62 -9.92
N TYR A 36 -6.72 -8.58 -8.59
CA TYR A 36 -6.09 -7.50 -7.83
C TYR A 36 -5.07 -8.08 -6.88
N THR A 37 -3.90 -7.45 -6.81
CA THR A 37 -2.87 -7.75 -5.82
C THR A 37 -2.69 -6.53 -4.93
N THR A 38 -3.01 -6.69 -3.66
CA THR A 38 -2.73 -5.71 -2.62
C THR A 38 -1.37 -5.98 -2.00
N ARG A 39 -0.57 -4.94 -1.82
CA ARG A 39 0.70 -4.93 -1.13
C ARG A 39 0.63 -3.94 0.02
N PHE A 40 0.85 -4.43 1.23
CA PHE A 40 1.02 -3.59 2.41
C PHE A 40 2.50 -3.22 2.52
N ILE A 41 2.79 -1.95 2.32
CA ILE A 41 4.13 -1.39 2.29
C ILE A 41 4.32 -0.53 3.53
N GLY A 42 5.43 -0.70 4.23
CA GLY A 42 5.70 0.07 5.43
C GLY A 42 7.17 0.10 5.81
N THR A 43 7.44 0.78 6.91
CA THR A 43 8.77 0.87 7.51
C THR A 43 8.65 0.49 8.97
N ARG A 44 9.48 -0.44 9.43
CA ARG A 44 9.57 -0.87 10.83
C ARG A 44 10.44 0.09 11.64
N LYS A 45 10.22 0.23 12.95
CA LYS A 45 10.99 1.12 13.84
C LYS A 45 12.46 0.73 13.88
N ASN A 46 12.74 -0.56 13.74
CA ASN A 46 14.10 -1.13 13.75
C ASN A 46 14.83 -1.02 12.40
N PHE A 47 14.40 -0.14 11.51
CA PHE A 47 15.07 0.07 10.21
C PHE A 47 16.53 0.51 10.43
N LYS A 48 17.44 0.03 9.58
CA LYS A 48 18.89 0.24 9.74
C LYS A 48 19.28 1.66 9.32
N ALA A 49 19.03 2.64 10.18
CA ALA A 49 19.57 3.98 9.99
C ALA A 49 21.06 4.01 10.32
N SER A 50 21.91 4.36 9.35
CA SER A 50 23.30 4.73 9.66
C SER A 50 23.32 6.14 10.25
N SER A 51 24.07 6.33 11.34
CA SER A 51 24.30 7.66 11.94
C SER A 51 25.19 8.55 11.04
N ASP A 52 25.93 7.92 10.11
CA ASP A 52 26.72 8.63 9.12
C ASP A 52 25.84 9.08 7.94
N LEU A 53 25.80 10.39 7.70
CA LEU A 53 24.93 11.01 6.70
C LEU A 53 25.31 10.60 5.27
N ALA A 54 26.60 10.46 4.98
CA ALA A 54 27.09 10.09 3.66
C ALA A 54 26.68 8.64 3.32
N LYS A 55 26.87 7.70 4.26
CA LYS A 55 26.39 6.32 4.13
C LYS A 55 24.87 6.25 4.03
N ARG A 56 24.13 7.01 4.85
CA ARG A 56 22.66 7.03 4.81
C ARG A 56 22.13 7.45 3.44
N ASN A 57 22.69 8.51 2.85
CA ASN A 57 22.27 9.01 1.54
C ASN A 57 22.69 8.08 0.38
N SER A 58 23.67 7.20 0.62
CA SER A 58 24.13 6.22 -0.37
C SER A 58 23.32 4.92 -0.37
N LEU A 59 22.51 4.68 0.67
CA LEU A 59 21.72 3.46 0.81
C LEU A 59 20.34 3.64 0.16
N LYS A 60 19.92 2.64 -0.62
CA LYS A 60 18.56 2.62 -1.17
C LYS A 60 17.55 2.38 -0.04
N PRO A 61 16.33 2.95 -0.11
CA PRO A 61 15.32 2.82 0.94
C PRO A 61 15.05 1.36 1.33
N ASP A 62 14.93 0.47 0.35
CA ASP A 62 14.76 -0.97 0.55
C ASP A 62 15.90 -1.61 1.36
N GLN A 63 17.17 -1.24 1.09
CA GLN A 63 18.35 -1.79 1.78
C GLN A 63 18.40 -1.45 3.27
N VAL A 64 17.71 -0.39 3.68
CA VAL A 64 17.61 0.04 5.07
C VAL A 64 16.27 -0.30 5.71
N GLY A 65 15.37 -0.98 4.98
CA GLY A 65 14.06 -1.39 5.49
C GLY A 65 12.97 -0.30 5.40
N ILE A 66 13.17 0.72 4.56
CA ILE A 66 12.20 1.78 4.31
C ILE A 66 11.30 1.41 3.13
N GLY A 67 9.98 1.38 3.35
CA GLY A 67 9.02 1.12 2.28
C GLY A 67 9.08 -0.31 1.74
N VAL A 68 9.31 -1.27 2.64
CA VAL A 68 9.35 -2.70 2.29
C VAL A 68 7.94 -3.29 2.27
N ILE A 69 7.75 -4.36 1.50
CA ILE A 69 6.50 -5.11 1.49
C ILE A 69 6.44 -5.94 2.77
N LEU A 70 5.48 -5.63 3.63
CA LEU A 70 5.23 -6.31 4.91
C LEU A 70 4.10 -7.34 4.82
N GLY A 71 3.31 -7.29 3.76
CA GLY A 71 2.26 -8.28 3.48
C GLY A 71 1.70 -8.14 2.07
N GLN A 72 1.13 -9.22 1.56
CA GLN A 72 0.46 -9.24 0.26
C GLN A 72 -0.84 -10.03 0.34
N SER A 73 -1.83 -9.65 -0.46
CA SER A 73 -3.09 -10.38 -0.58
C SER A 73 -3.67 -10.26 -1.98
N GLN A 74 -4.25 -11.34 -2.48
CA GLN A 74 -5.03 -11.35 -3.73
C GLN A 74 -6.55 -11.38 -3.46
N SER A 75 -6.95 -11.23 -2.20
CA SER A 75 -8.36 -11.13 -1.82
C SER A 75 -8.94 -9.77 -2.23
N LEU A 76 -10.24 -9.75 -2.50
CA LEU A 76 -11.02 -8.51 -2.66
C LEU A 76 -11.25 -7.79 -1.33
N GLU A 77 -11.01 -8.46 -0.20
CA GLU A 77 -11.11 -7.90 1.15
C GLU A 77 -9.75 -8.03 1.85
N PRO A 78 -8.72 -7.34 1.36
CA PRO A 78 -7.39 -7.42 1.95
C PRO A 78 -7.39 -6.81 3.35
N SER A 79 -6.59 -7.40 4.23
CA SER A 79 -6.40 -6.87 5.57
C SER A 79 -4.99 -7.11 6.08
N TYR A 80 -4.51 -6.18 6.89
CA TYR A 80 -3.23 -6.22 7.55
C TYR A 80 -3.41 -5.96 9.05
N THR A 81 -2.81 -6.81 9.87
CA THR A 81 -2.74 -6.61 11.33
C THR A 81 -1.37 -6.05 11.66
N PHE A 82 -1.35 -4.94 12.37
CA PHE A 82 -0.10 -4.31 12.80
C PHE A 82 0.58 -5.16 13.87
N ASP A 83 1.89 -5.29 13.79
CA ASP A 83 2.73 -5.90 14.82
C ASP A 83 3.07 -4.89 15.93
N GLY A 84 2.93 -3.59 15.66
CA GLY A 84 3.15 -2.48 16.59
C GLY A 84 4.55 -1.86 16.49
N ASP A 85 5.43 -2.48 15.71
CA ASP A 85 6.75 -1.96 15.36
C ASP A 85 6.73 -1.11 14.08
N GLU A 86 5.63 -1.06 13.33
CA GLU A 86 5.55 -0.26 12.12
C GLU A 86 5.42 1.25 12.41
N LEU A 87 6.21 2.07 11.71
CA LEU A 87 6.08 3.53 11.70
C LEU A 87 4.86 3.99 10.91
N TYR A 88 4.56 3.28 9.83
CA TYR A 88 3.38 3.46 9.00
C TYR A 88 3.17 2.21 8.12
N ILE A 89 1.93 2.04 7.65
CA ILE A 89 1.55 1.09 6.61
C ILE A 89 0.79 1.86 5.53
N ARG A 90 1.04 1.53 4.27
CA ARG A 90 0.32 2.03 3.10
C ARG A 90 -0.05 0.85 2.22
N ALA A 91 -1.27 0.80 1.72
CA ALA A 91 -1.66 -0.19 0.73
C ALA A 91 -1.41 0.33 -0.69
N GLU A 92 -0.75 -0.49 -1.50
CA GLU A 92 -0.72 -0.41 -2.96
C GLU A 92 -1.61 -1.53 -3.50
N ILE A 93 -2.52 -1.21 -4.42
CA ILE A 93 -3.35 -2.19 -5.11
C ILE A 93 -2.97 -2.14 -6.58
N VAL A 94 -2.64 -3.29 -7.15
CA VAL A 94 -2.28 -3.46 -8.57
C VAL A 94 -3.32 -4.36 -9.24
N SER A 95 -3.97 -3.85 -10.27
CA SER A 95 -4.91 -4.58 -11.12
C SER A 95 -4.17 -5.38 -12.20
N SER A 96 -4.76 -6.47 -12.70
CA SER A 96 -4.30 -7.17 -13.91
C SER A 96 -4.72 -6.46 -15.20
N LYS A 97 -5.59 -5.46 -15.12
CA LYS A 97 -6.05 -4.68 -16.27
C LYS A 97 -5.04 -3.59 -16.62
N LYS A 98 -4.79 -3.45 -17.93
CA LYS A 98 -3.92 -2.40 -18.46
C LYS A 98 -4.59 -1.04 -18.27
N LYS A 99 -3.81 -0.06 -17.85
CA LYS A 99 -4.24 1.33 -17.75
C LYS A 99 -4.65 1.83 -19.14
N ALA A 100 -5.85 2.42 -19.25
CA ALA A 100 -6.40 2.87 -20.53
C ALA A 100 -5.54 3.95 -21.20
N ASN A 101 -4.90 4.82 -20.40
CA ASN A 101 -3.98 5.85 -20.88
C ASN A 101 -2.64 5.77 -20.12
N PRO A 102 -1.78 4.80 -20.48
CA PRO A 102 -0.55 4.56 -19.75
C PRO A 102 0.50 5.64 -20.08
N TYR A 103 1.28 6.08 -19.09
CA TYR A 103 2.42 6.96 -19.32
C TYR A 103 3.59 6.17 -19.92
N ALA A 104 3.69 4.87 -19.59
CA ALA A 104 4.61 3.92 -20.20
C ALA A 104 3.90 2.62 -20.64
N ALA A 105 4.28 2.06 -21.78
CA ALA A 105 3.67 0.85 -22.33
C ALA A 105 3.65 -0.31 -21.30
N GLY A 106 2.49 -0.93 -21.10
CA GLY A 106 2.32 -2.06 -20.18
C GLY A 106 1.99 -1.68 -18.73
N GLU A 107 1.74 -0.40 -18.43
CA GLU A 107 1.24 -0.03 -17.11
C GLU A 107 -0.14 -0.62 -16.81
N HIS A 108 -0.28 -1.09 -15.59
CA HIS A 108 -1.53 -1.61 -15.06
C HIS A 108 -2.23 -0.55 -14.21
N GLU A 109 -3.55 -0.67 -14.09
CA GLU A 109 -4.31 0.18 -13.17
C GLU A 109 -3.83 -0.08 -11.74
N ARG A 110 -3.64 1.01 -10.98
CA ARG A 110 -3.19 0.94 -9.59
C ARG A 110 -3.93 1.94 -8.73
N ALA A 111 -4.03 1.64 -7.45
CA ALA A 111 -4.49 2.55 -6.41
C ALA A 111 -3.51 2.57 -5.25
N TRP A 112 -3.30 3.76 -4.71
CA TRP A 112 -2.51 3.96 -3.49
C TRP A 112 -3.43 4.51 -2.41
N LEU A 113 -3.54 3.82 -1.29
CA LEU A 113 -4.30 4.30 -0.14
C LEU A 113 -3.45 5.18 0.77
N GLN A 114 -4.06 5.94 1.69
CA GLN A 114 -3.32 6.89 2.54
C GLN A 114 -2.49 6.07 3.50
N PRO A 115 -1.27 6.53 3.82
CA PRO A 115 -0.49 5.91 4.85
C PRO A 115 -1.23 6.02 6.19
N VAL A 116 -1.45 4.89 6.83
CA VAL A 116 -2.04 4.76 8.16
C VAL A 116 -0.95 4.46 9.18
N ARG A 117 -1.18 4.90 10.42
CA ARG A 117 -0.32 4.62 11.56
C ARG A 117 -1.19 4.12 12.70
N LEU A 118 -0.66 3.27 13.57
CA LEU A 118 -1.32 3.00 14.85
C LEU A 118 -1.31 4.33 15.64
N GLY A 119 -2.50 4.85 15.95
CA GLY A 119 -2.62 5.93 16.92
C GLY A 119 -2.00 5.50 18.26
N LYS A 120 -1.29 6.41 18.91
CA LYS A 120 -0.82 6.20 20.28
C LYS A 120 -1.99 6.20 21.26
#